data_AF-A0A5A7RXS6-F1
#
_entry.id   AF-A0A5A7RXS6-F1
#
_cell.length_a   1.000
_cell.length_b   1.000
_cell.length_c   1.000
_cell.angle_alpha   90.00
_cell.angle_beta   90.00
_cell.angle_gamma   90.00
#
_symmetry.space_group_name_H-M   'P 1'
#
loop_
_entity.id
_entity.type
_entity.pdbx_description
1 polymer ?
#
loop_
_entity_poly.entity_id
_entity_poly.type
_entity_poly.pdbx_seq_one_letter_code
_entity_poly.pdbx_strand_id
1 'polypeptide(L)' 'MKDEEYKMVIVSRKDLELSPGKLAVQVAHAAVECSLLVKRKKPKWFKAWKEQGAKKVVVKAQNLEELYRLKEEAENLGM' A
#
# COMPACT_ATOMS: atom_id res chain seq x y z
N MET A 1 -18.09 -18.87 7.87
CA MET A 1 -17.14 -17.83 8.34
C MET A 1 -16.85 -16.94 7.15
N LYS A 2 -16.93 -15.61 7.28
CA LYS A 2 -16.46 -14.73 6.20
C LYS A 2 -14.94 -14.88 6.13
N ASP A 3 -14.40 -15.22 4.97
CA ASP A 3 -12.97 -15.09 4.73
C ASP A 3 -12.59 -13.62 4.91
N GLU A 4 -11.57 -13.33 5.73
CA GLU A 4 -11.03 -11.98 5.89
C GLU A 4 -10.52 -11.47 4.53
N GLU A 5 -10.97 -10.30 4.08
CA GLU A 5 -10.50 -9.70 2.81
C GLU A 5 -9.21 -8.91 3.03
N TYR A 6 -8.19 -9.21 2.24
CA TYR A 6 -6.90 -8.52 2.26
C TYR A 6 -6.70 -7.67 1.00
N LYS A 7 -6.23 -6.44 1.19
CA LYS A 7 -5.84 -5.53 0.10
C LYS A 7 -4.63 -4.70 0.49
N MET A 8 -3.87 -4.28 -0.52
CA MET A 8 -2.81 -3.29 -0.38
C MET A 8 -3.32 -1.94 -0.89
N VAL A 9 -3.22 -0.90 -0.08
CA VAL A 9 -3.55 0.48 -0.50
C VAL A 9 -2.25 1.25 -0.66
N ILE A 10 -2.08 1.88 -1.82
CA ILE A 10 -0.88 2.65 -2.15
C ILE A 10 -1.30 4.11 -2.31
N VAL A 11 -0.73 4.98 -1.50
CA VAL A 11 -1.08 6.39 -1.47
C VAL A 11 -0.05 7.18 -2.27
N SER A 12 -0.50 7.84 -3.33
CA SER A 12 0.33 8.74 -4.13
C SER A 12 0.11 10.20 -3.72
N ARG A 13 1.11 11.05 -3.93
CA ARG A 13 0.98 12.49 -3.71
C ARG A 13 0.37 13.18 -4.93
N LYS A 14 -0.72 13.90 -4.74
CA LYS A 14 -1.43 14.63 -5.80
C LYS A 14 -0.69 15.89 -6.24
N ASP A 15 0.03 16.54 -5.32
CA ASP A 15 0.78 17.77 -5.54
C ASP A 15 2.09 17.57 -6.33
N LEU A 16 2.55 16.33 -6.44
CA LEU A 16 3.60 15.97 -7.39
C LEU A 16 2.93 15.69 -8.74
N GLU A 17 3.04 16.63 -9.69
CA GLU A 17 2.52 16.50 -11.06
C GLU A 17 3.26 15.42 -11.87
N LEU A 18 3.13 14.17 -11.46
CA LEU A 18 3.78 13.03 -12.06
C LEU A 18 3.08 12.63 -13.35
N SER A 19 3.88 12.36 -14.39
CA SER A 19 3.35 11.69 -15.58
C SER A 19 2.81 10.29 -15.21
N PRO A 20 1.85 9.74 -15.97
CA PRO A 20 1.29 8.42 -15.68
C PRO A 20 2.34 7.32 -15.53
N GLY A 21 3.39 7.34 -16.35
CA GLY A 21 4.50 6.38 -16.25
C GLY A 21 5.30 6.53 -14.96
N LYS A 22 5.61 7.77 -14.54
CA LYS A 22 6.31 8.03 -13.26
C LYS A 22 5.47 7.58 -12.09
N LEU A 23 4.16 7.87 -12.10
CA LEU A 23 3.23 7.40 -11.08
C LEU A 23 3.22 5.86 -11.00
N ALA A 24 3.10 5.18 -12.14
CA ALA A 24 3.08 3.72 -12.20
C ALA A 24 4.35 3.09 -11.59
N VAL A 25 5.53 3.64 -11.91
CA VAL A 25 6.81 3.17 -11.34
C VAL A 25 6.86 3.39 -9.83
N GLN A 26 6.44 4.54 -9.32
CA GLN A 26 6.41 4.79 -7.87
C GLN A 26 5.44 3.85 -7.14
N VAL A 27 4.26 3.62 -7.72
CA VAL A 27 3.29 2.64 -7.20
C VAL A 27 3.90 1.23 -7.19
N ALA A 28 4.62 0.84 -8.25
CA ALA A 28 5.28 -0.45 -8.31
C ALA A 28 6.39 -0.60 -7.25
N HIS A 29 7.21 0.43 -7.05
CA HIS A 29 8.23 0.44 -5.99
C HIS A 29 7.61 0.22 -4.60
N ALA A 30 6.57 0.99 -4.27
CA ALA A 30 5.86 0.83 -3.00
C ALA A 30 5.24 -0.56 -2.85
N ALA A 31 4.62 -1.09 -3.91
CA ALA A 31 4.00 -2.41 -3.88
C ALA A 31 5.01 -3.52 -3.60
N VAL A 32 6.19 -3.47 -4.22
CA VAL A 32 7.26 -4.47 -4.01
C VAL A 32 7.79 -4.37 -2.59
N GLU A 33 8.12 -3.17 -2.11
CA GLU A 33 8.69 -2.97 -0.77
C GLU A 33 7.71 -3.44 0.32
N CYS A 34 6.44 -3.02 0.24
CA CYS A 34 5.40 -3.47 1.17
C CYS A 34 5.19 -4.99 1.11
N SER A 35 5.22 -5.58 -0.09
CA SER A 35 5.06 -7.04 -0.24
C SER A 35 6.20 -7.80 0.44
N LEU A 36 7.45 -7.36 0.26
CA LEU A 36 8.62 -7.99 0.89
C LEU A 36 8.61 -7.81 2.41
N LEU A 37 8.23 -6.61 2.88
CA LEU A 37 8.11 -6.31 4.30
C LEU A 37 7.06 -7.20 4.97
N VAL A 38 5.84 -7.29 4.41
CA VAL A 38 4.75 -8.10 4.95
C VAL A 38 5.07 -9.59 4.84
N LYS A 39 5.73 -10.04 3.75
CA LYS A 39 6.19 -11.42 3.63
C LYS A 39 7.13 -11.81 4.79
N ARG A 40 7.99 -10.90 5.25
CA ARG A 40 8.91 -11.11 6.38
C ARG A 40 8.20 -10.98 7.73
N LYS A 41 7.43 -9.91 7.95
CA LYS A 41 6.84 -9.57 9.26
C LYS A 41 5.51 -10.28 9.56
N LYS A 42 4.70 -10.51 8.53
CA LYS A 42 3.33 -11.04 8.63
C LYS A 42 3.04 -12.06 7.51
N PRO A 43 3.74 -13.21 7.48
CA PRO A 43 3.65 -14.17 6.37
C PRO A 43 2.24 -14.70 6.09
N LYS A 44 1.38 -14.80 7.12
CA LYS A 44 -0.03 -15.19 6.98
C LYS A 44 -0.82 -14.16 6.17
N TRP A 45 -0.64 -12.86 6.44
CA TRP A 45 -1.29 -11.78 5.69
C TRP A 45 -0.83 -11.76 4.25
N PHE A 46 0.48 -11.91 4.02
CA PHE A 46 1.03 -11.99 2.66
C PHE A 46 0.44 -13.16 1.87
N LYS A 47 0.35 -14.34 2.49
CA LYS A 47 -0.22 -15.54 1.85
C LYS A 47 -1.69 -15.32 1.49
N ALA A 48 -2.51 -14.90 2.45
CA ALA A 48 -3.94 -14.64 2.22
C ALA A 48 -4.17 -13.57 1.14
N TRP A 49 -3.48 -12.44 1.23
CA TRP A 49 -3.54 -11.39 0.21
C TRP A 49 -3.17 -11.91 -1.18
N LYS A 50 -2.11 -12.72 -1.30
CA LYS A 50 -1.67 -13.27 -2.58
C LYS A 50 -2.68 -14.28 -3.14
N GLU A 51 -3.23 -15.15 -2.29
CA GLU A 51 -4.26 -16.14 -2.68
C GLU A 51 -5.57 -15.46 -3.09
N GLN A 52 -5.86 -14.28 -2.53
CA GLN A 52 -7.00 -13.43 -2.92
C GLN A 52 -6.71 -12.53 -4.15
N GLY A 53 -5.73 -12.89 -4.97
CA GLY A 53 -5.43 -12.17 -6.22
C GLY A 53 -4.56 -10.90 -6.05
N ALA A 54 -3.95 -10.72 -4.87
CA ALA A 54 -3.02 -9.63 -4.58
C ALA A 54 -3.61 -8.23 -4.88
N LYS A 55 -4.87 -7.99 -4.47
CA LYS A 55 -5.63 -6.76 -4.71
C LYS A 55 -4.83 -5.52 -4.29
N LYS A 56 -4.76 -4.53 -5.18
CA LYS A 56 -4.11 -3.23 -4.95
C LYS A 56 -5.08 -2.11 -5.30
N VAL A 57 -5.10 -1.05 -4.49
CA VAL A 57 -5.88 0.16 -4.75
C VAL A 57 -4.94 1.35 -4.62
N VAL A 58 -4.89 2.19 -5.66
CA VAL A 58 -4.09 3.42 -5.64
C VAL A 58 -5.01 4.58 -5.32
N VAL A 59 -4.68 5.34 -4.27
CA VAL A 59 -5.40 6.55 -3.85
C VAL A 59 -4.44 7.74 -3.79
N LYS A 60 -4.96 8.91 -3.45
CA LYS A 60 -4.20 10.16 -3.44
C LYS A 60 -4.28 10.85 -2.08
N ALA A 61 -3.14 11.27 -1.56
CA ALA A 61 -3.01 12.31 -0.55
C ALA A 61 -2.83 13.66 -1.24
N GLN A 62 -3.34 14.74 -0.65
CA GLN A 62 -3.21 16.10 -1.17
C GLN A 62 -1.74 16.55 -1.19
N ASN A 63 -0.97 16.22 -0.15
CA ASN A 63 0.39 16.69 0.04
C ASN A 63 1.23 15.72 0.89
N LEU A 64 2.47 16.12 1.20
CA LEU A 64 3.40 15.33 2.01
C LEU A 64 2.93 15.13 3.46
N GLU A 65 2.32 16.16 4.05
CA GLU A 65 1.84 16.14 5.43
C GLU A 65 0.75 15.08 5.62
N GLU A 66 -0.25 15.05 4.73
CA GLU A 66 -1.29 14.03 4.76
C GLU A 66 -0.73 12.62 4.56
N LEU A 67 0.27 12.45 3.69
CA LEU A 67 0.93 11.15 3.51
C LEU A 67 1.61 10.67 4.81
N TYR A 68 2.30 11.55 5.53
CA TYR A 68 2.92 11.21 6.81
C TYR A 68 1.90 10.91 7.90
N ARG A 69 0.79 11.65 7.96
CA ARG A 69 -0.32 11.35 8.88
C ARG A 69 -0.89 9.95 8.65
N LEU A 70 -1.14 9.59 7.39
CA LEU A 70 -1.62 8.25 7.01
C LEU A 70 -0.62 7.15 7.37
N LYS A 71 0.69 7.43 7.24
CA LYS A 71 1.74 6.50 7.66
C LYS A 71 1.68 6.26 9.17
N GLU A 72 1.60 7.31 9.97
CA GLU A 72 1.53 7.21 11.44
C GLU A 72 0.28 6.46 11.89
N GLU A 73 -0.89 6.77 11.32
CA GLU A 73 -2.13 6.03 11.58
C GLU A 73 -1.99 4.55 11.26
N ALA A 74 -1.36 4.21 10.14
CA ALA A 74 -1.12 2.82 9.76
C ALA A 74 -0.17 2.10 10.74
N GLU A 75 0.92 2.75 11.14
CA GLU A 75 1.86 2.21 12.13
C GLU A 75 1.20 1.99 13.50
N ASN A 76 0.32 2.90 13.94
CA ASN A 76 -0.44 2.78 15.18
C ASN A 76 -1.47 1.64 15.17
N LEU A 77 -2.03 1.34 14.00
CA LEU A 77 -2.88 0.15 13.79
C LEU A 77 -2.04 -1.13 13.62
N GLY A 78 -0.72 -1.01 13.75
CA GLY A 78 0.23 -2.10 13.62
C GLY A 78 0.34 -2.63 12.21
N MET A 79 -0.05 -1.88 11.17
CA MET A 79 0.00 -2.32 9.77
C MET A 79 1.43 -2.43 9.26
#